data_AF-A0A2N0HSQ3-F1
#
_entry.id   AF-A0A2N0HSQ3-F1
#
_cell.length_a   1.000
_cell.length_b   1.000
_cell.length_c   1.000
_cell.angle_alpha   90.00
_cell.angle_beta   90.00
_cell.angle_gamma   90.00
#
_symmetry.space_group_name_H-M   'P 1'
#
loop_
_entity.id
_entity.type
_entity.pdbx_description
1 polymer ?
#
loop_
_entity_poly.entity_id
_entity_poly.type
_entity_poly.pdbx_seq_one_letter_code
_entity_poly.pdbx_strand_id
1 'polypeptide(L)'
;MTSHRHPALVQVRQLRLITDNELDDAIDELALLALDEEDDIDMPRLAAGATAAEALAWLLRTDLLPQDDFLRRVQELPRRHGGAALLERQQLAADALKLVNGQAIDALYHEDLISQWQRDAAHASLPADRLLASPIDALRDMLRQGTLTAQQFELLRTRQHGSELGRIIVDGAARQARRERPAYARPATWVMAALLVLLLAFAGRAIVARQAPAPAAAPATGQGVERPDLQQRAAQAVESARVPGAGTDLSITVVQDGATALAR
;
A
#
# COMPACT_ATOMS: atom_id res chain seq x y z
N MET A 1 12.29 -20.87 45.22
CA MET A 1 10.82 -20.81 45.25
C MET A 1 10.34 -21.57 44.03
N THR A 2 9.42 -22.52 44.17
CA THR A 2 8.94 -23.31 43.04
C THR A 2 7.97 -22.44 42.22
N SER A 3 8.45 -21.79 41.16
CA SER A 3 7.61 -21.06 40.22
C SER A 3 6.51 -21.98 39.72
N HIS A 4 5.28 -21.76 40.16
CA HIS A 4 4.13 -22.48 39.64
C HIS A 4 3.96 -22.10 38.18
N ARG A 5 4.22 -23.06 37.28
CA ARG A 5 4.07 -22.86 35.85
C ARG A 5 2.64 -22.45 35.53
N HIS A 6 2.46 -21.33 34.84
CA HIS A 6 1.14 -20.84 34.47
C HIS A 6 0.44 -21.88 33.57
N PRO A 7 -0.76 -22.39 33.93
CA PRO A 7 -1.39 -23.52 33.24
C PRO A 7 -1.63 -23.24 31.76
N ALA A 8 -2.00 -22.01 31.41
CA ALA A 8 -2.20 -21.59 30.03
C ALA A 8 -0.91 -21.63 29.20
N LEU A 9 0.24 -21.20 29.76
CA LEU A 9 1.53 -21.27 29.07
C LEU A 9 1.96 -22.72 28.85
N VAL A 10 1.74 -23.59 29.85
CA VAL A 10 1.97 -25.03 29.73
C VAL A 10 1.11 -25.63 28.61
N GLN A 11 -0.16 -25.24 28.51
CA GLN A 11 -1.06 -25.71 27.46
C GLN A 11 -0.59 -25.27 26.06
N VAL A 12 -0.25 -23.99 25.89
CA VAL A 12 0.28 -23.45 24.62
C VAL A 12 1.56 -24.20 24.21
N ARG A 13 2.42 -24.52 25.19
CA ARG A 13 3.62 -25.34 24.96
C ARG A 13 3.32 -26.79 24.57
N GLN A 14 2.37 -27.44 25.23
CA GLN A 14 1.92 -28.80 24.90
C GLN A 14 1.37 -28.88 23.46
N LEU A 15 0.69 -27.82 23.02
CA LEU A 15 0.21 -27.68 21.65
C LEU A 15 1.32 -27.37 20.64
N ARG A 16 2.56 -27.16 21.10
CA ARG A 16 3.77 -26.85 20.31
C ARG A 16 3.66 -25.55 19.52
N LEU A 17 2.92 -24.58 20.04
CA LEU A 17 2.87 -23.22 19.48
C LEU A 17 4.04 -22.36 19.97
N ILE A 18 4.61 -22.73 21.11
CA ILE A 18 5.84 -22.16 21.67
C ILE A 18 6.86 -23.26 21.97
N THR A 19 8.12 -22.86 22.14
CA THR A 19 9.27 -23.71 22.50
C THR A 19 9.43 -23.80 24.01
N ASP A 20 10.32 -24.69 24.48
CA ASP A 20 10.65 -24.77 25.91
C ASP A 20 11.37 -23.50 26.38
N ASN A 21 12.26 -22.94 25.56
CA ASN A 21 12.95 -21.68 25.88
C ASN A 21 11.96 -20.53 26.02
N GLU A 22 11.04 -20.34 25.07
CA GLU A 22 10.01 -19.29 25.17
C GLU A 22 9.07 -19.49 26.37
N LEU A 23 8.86 -20.74 26.80
CA LEU A 23 8.11 -21.03 28.02
C LEU A 23 8.91 -20.62 29.27
N ASP A 24 10.20 -20.95 29.31
CA ASP A 24 11.07 -20.60 30.43
C ASP A 24 11.24 -19.08 30.53
N ASP A 25 11.51 -18.38 29.41
CA ASP A 25 11.57 -16.92 29.33
C ASP A 25 10.26 -16.29 29.84
N ALA A 26 9.11 -16.83 29.44
CA ALA A 26 7.81 -16.35 29.91
C ALA A 26 7.56 -16.57 31.40
N ILE A 27 8.07 -17.68 31.97
CA ILE A 27 7.97 -17.94 33.41
C ILE A 27 8.87 -16.97 34.18
N ASP A 28 10.08 -16.70 33.67
CA ASP A 28 11.01 -15.76 34.27
C ASP A 28 10.43 -14.33 34.26
N GLU A 29 9.84 -13.90 33.15
CA GLU A 29 9.16 -12.60 33.07
C GLU A 29 7.96 -12.49 34.01
N LEU A 30 7.12 -13.54 34.12
CA LEU A 30 6.03 -13.54 35.10
C LEU A 30 6.53 -13.48 36.54
N ALA A 31 7.68 -14.10 36.83
CA ALA A 31 8.30 -14.02 38.14
C ALA A 31 8.83 -12.61 38.43
N LEU A 32 9.42 -11.93 37.45
CA LEU A 32 9.85 -10.53 37.57
C LEU A 32 8.64 -9.61 37.84
N LEU A 33 7.57 -9.72 37.05
CA LEU A 33 6.35 -8.93 37.23
C LEU A 33 5.62 -9.20 38.56
N ALA A 34 5.82 -10.37 39.17
CA ALA A 34 5.25 -10.69 40.47
C ALA A 34 6.03 -10.08 41.65
N LEU A 35 7.30 -9.71 41.43
CA LEU A 35 8.14 -9.07 42.44
C LEU A 35 7.93 -7.55 42.49
N ASP A 36 7.37 -6.96 41.43
CA ASP A 36 7.11 -5.53 41.36
C ASP A 36 5.70 -5.20 41.89
N GLU A 37 5.65 -4.74 43.14
CA GLU A 37 4.45 -4.22 43.81
C GLU A 37 4.26 -2.71 43.57
N GLU A 38 5.28 -2.01 43.07
CA GLU A 38 5.19 -0.61 42.65
C GLU A 38 4.77 -0.61 41.16
N ASP A 39 3.52 -0.22 40.88
CA ASP A 39 2.83 -0.25 39.57
C ASP A 39 3.49 0.58 38.43
N ASP A 40 4.81 0.78 38.42
CA ASP A 40 5.54 1.63 37.49
C ASP A 40 6.02 0.90 36.21
N ILE A 41 5.72 -0.40 36.07
CA ILE A 41 5.95 -1.14 34.82
C ILE A 41 4.67 -1.16 33.98
N ASP A 42 4.67 -0.45 32.85
CA ASP A 42 3.63 -0.44 31.79
C ASP A 42 3.44 -1.81 31.08
N MET A 43 4.04 -2.88 31.58
CA MET A 43 4.01 -4.21 30.97
C MET A 43 2.71 -4.92 31.34
N PRO A 44 1.94 -5.40 30.36
CA PRO A 44 0.69 -6.11 30.66
C PRO A 44 0.96 -7.38 31.47
N ARG A 45 0.20 -7.59 32.54
CA ARG A 45 0.25 -8.84 33.33
C ARG A 45 -0.62 -9.93 32.69
N LEU A 46 -0.20 -11.19 32.79
CA LEU A 46 -1.03 -12.34 32.42
C LEU A 46 -1.95 -12.70 33.60
N ALA A 47 -3.26 -12.68 33.38
CA ALA A 47 -4.22 -13.03 34.41
C ALA A 47 -4.09 -14.52 34.81
N ALA A 48 -4.17 -14.83 36.11
CA ALA A 48 -4.03 -16.21 36.61
C ALA A 48 -5.04 -17.21 35.99
N GLY A 49 -6.21 -16.72 35.57
CA GLY A 49 -7.25 -17.48 34.89
C GLY A 49 -7.23 -17.38 33.37
N ALA A 50 -6.16 -16.85 32.77
CA ALA A 50 -6.08 -16.65 31.33
C ALA A 50 -6.25 -17.96 30.58
N THR A 51 -6.97 -17.90 29.47
CA THR A 51 -7.07 -18.96 28.48
C THR A 51 -5.75 -19.14 27.72
N ALA A 52 -5.58 -20.26 27.01
CA ALA A 52 -4.44 -20.45 26.13
C ALA A 52 -4.33 -19.37 25.03
N ALA A 53 -5.47 -18.86 24.54
CA ALA A 53 -5.49 -17.81 23.52
C ALA A 53 -4.97 -16.49 24.09
N GLU A 54 -5.42 -16.12 25.30
CA GLU A 54 -4.96 -14.92 26.01
C GLU A 54 -3.48 -15.02 26.39
N ALA A 55 -3.01 -16.21 26.81
CA ALA A 55 -1.59 -16.43 27.09
C ALA A 55 -0.74 -16.31 25.83
N LEU A 56 -1.18 -16.88 24.70
CA LEU A 56 -0.48 -16.74 23.43
C LEU A 56 -0.49 -15.29 22.91
N ALA A 57 -1.61 -14.57 23.06
CA ALA A 57 -1.71 -13.15 22.74
C ALA A 57 -0.81 -12.29 23.64
N TRP A 58 -0.71 -12.64 24.93
CA TRP A 58 0.19 -11.98 25.86
C TRP A 58 1.65 -12.13 25.41
N LEU A 59 2.10 -13.34 25.08
CA LEU A 59 3.46 -13.59 24.59
C LEU A 59 3.81 -12.79 23.32
N LEU A 60 2.86 -12.69 22.38
CA LEU A 60 3.05 -11.91 21.15
C LEU A 60 3.17 -10.41 21.41
N ARG A 61 2.50 -9.91 22.46
CA ARG A 61 2.48 -8.50 22.81
C ARG A 61 3.68 -8.07 23.64
N THR A 62 4.19 -8.96 24.48
CA THR A 62 5.40 -8.72 25.29
C THR A 62 6.69 -9.06 24.53
N ASP A 63 6.58 -9.42 23.25
CA ASP A 63 7.71 -9.83 22.39
C ASP A 63 8.52 -11.04 22.92
N LEU A 64 7.95 -11.79 23.86
CA LEU A 64 8.50 -13.07 24.34
C LEU A 64 8.30 -14.19 23.34
N LEU A 65 7.40 -13.97 22.37
CA LEU A 65 7.24 -14.80 21.20
C LEU A 65 7.41 -13.92 19.95
N PRO A 66 8.58 -13.99 19.28
CA PRO A 66 8.81 -13.23 18.06
C PRO A 66 7.77 -13.55 16.99
N GLN A 67 7.16 -12.51 16.43
CA GLN A 67 5.99 -12.62 15.54
C GLN A 67 6.28 -13.47 14.29
N ASP A 68 7.45 -13.26 13.67
CA ASP A 68 7.85 -13.99 12.46
C ASP A 68 8.05 -15.49 12.72
N ASP A 69 8.57 -15.84 13.89
CA ASP A 69 8.77 -17.23 14.29
C ASP A 69 7.42 -17.90 14.59
N PHE A 70 6.51 -17.18 15.25
CA PHE A 70 5.14 -17.65 15.47
C PHE A 70 4.41 -17.89 14.16
N LEU A 71 4.37 -16.91 13.26
CA LEU A 71 3.68 -17.03 11.97
C LEU A 71 4.27 -18.16 11.12
N ARG A 72 5.58 -18.34 11.14
CA ARG A 72 6.25 -19.48 10.48
C ARG A 72 5.80 -20.81 11.05
N ARG A 73 5.73 -20.95 12.39
CA ARG A 73 5.24 -22.18 13.04
C ARG A 73 3.78 -22.46 12.67
N VAL A 74 2.93 -21.43 12.66
CA VAL A 74 1.51 -21.56 12.26
C VAL A 74 1.39 -22.05 10.82
N GLN A 75 2.19 -21.50 9.90
CA GLN A 75 2.23 -21.94 8.49
C GLN A 75 2.71 -23.38 8.32
N GLU A 76 3.53 -23.88 9.25
CA GLU A 76 4.04 -25.26 9.24
C GLU A 76 3.10 -26.27 9.90
N LEU A 77 2.05 -25.83 10.61
CA LEU A 77 1.11 -26.72 11.29
C LEU A 77 0.50 -27.79 10.37
N PRO A 78 0.03 -27.49 9.15
CA PRO A 78 -0.55 -28.51 8.26
C PRO A 78 0.45 -29.58 7.82
N ARG A 79 1.76 -29.29 7.89
CA ARG A 79 2.81 -30.26 7.57
C ARG A 79 3.07 -31.22 8.74
N ARG A 80 2.78 -30.78 9.97
CA ARG A 80 3.11 -31.48 11.21
C ARG A 80 1.91 -32.19 11.85
N HIS A 81 0.70 -31.75 11.54
CA HIS A 81 -0.54 -32.18 12.17
C HIS A 81 -1.66 -32.35 11.14
N GLY A 82 -2.61 -33.25 11.42
CA GLY A 82 -3.82 -33.45 10.62
C GLY A 82 -5.07 -33.55 11.49
N GLY A 83 -6.25 -33.47 10.85
CA GLY A 83 -7.55 -33.66 11.50
C GLY A 83 -7.84 -32.64 12.62
N ALA A 84 -8.47 -33.12 13.69
CA ALA A 84 -8.91 -32.27 14.82
C ALA A 84 -7.75 -31.52 15.51
N ALA A 85 -6.57 -32.16 15.60
CA ALA A 85 -5.39 -31.56 16.22
C ALA A 85 -4.86 -30.35 15.42
N LEU A 86 -4.98 -30.38 14.09
CA LEU A 86 -4.66 -29.23 13.23
C LEU A 86 -5.65 -28.09 13.46
N LEU A 87 -6.95 -28.39 13.43
CA LEU A 87 -8.01 -27.40 13.61
C LEU A 87 -7.91 -26.70 14.97
N GLU A 88 -7.67 -27.45 16.05
CA GLU A 88 -7.48 -26.91 17.40
C GLU A 88 -6.35 -25.87 17.44
N ARG A 89 -5.19 -26.19 16.85
CA ARG A 89 -4.01 -25.30 16.85
C ARG A 89 -4.21 -24.07 15.97
N GLN A 90 -4.85 -24.25 14.81
CA GLN A 90 -5.17 -23.14 13.92
C GLN A 90 -6.19 -22.20 14.55
N GLN A 91 -7.21 -22.73 15.21
CA GLN A 91 -8.22 -21.94 15.91
C GLN A 91 -7.58 -21.16 17.06
N LEU A 92 -6.75 -21.82 17.87
CA LEU A 92 -6.05 -21.16 18.97
C LEU A 92 -5.12 -20.03 18.49
N ALA A 93 -4.38 -20.26 17.40
CA ALA A 93 -3.54 -19.24 16.80
C ALA A 93 -4.36 -18.06 16.25
N ALA A 94 -5.47 -18.36 15.56
CA ALA A 94 -6.39 -17.36 15.03
C ALA A 94 -7.01 -16.51 16.14
N ASP A 95 -7.43 -17.13 17.24
CA ASP A 95 -8.05 -16.42 18.36
C ASP A 95 -7.03 -15.52 19.09
N ALA A 96 -5.80 -15.99 19.28
CA ALA A 96 -4.72 -15.16 19.82
C ALA A 96 -4.41 -13.96 18.90
N LEU A 97 -4.32 -14.17 17.59
CA LEU A 97 -4.11 -13.09 16.62
C LEU A 97 -5.26 -12.08 16.65
N LYS A 98 -6.51 -12.53 16.73
CA LYS A 98 -7.66 -11.62 16.87
C LYS A 98 -7.59 -10.79 18.14
N LEU A 99 -7.18 -11.36 19.27
CA LEU A 99 -7.01 -10.62 20.52
C LEU A 99 -5.97 -9.51 20.38
N VAL A 100 -4.80 -9.81 19.81
CA VAL A 100 -3.74 -8.80 19.61
C VAL A 100 -4.16 -7.75 18.59
N ASN A 101 -4.71 -8.16 17.46
CA ASN A 101 -5.16 -7.27 16.39
C ASN A 101 -6.30 -6.35 16.87
N GLY A 102 -7.20 -6.87 17.70
CA GLY A 102 -8.29 -6.11 18.30
C GLY A 102 -7.80 -4.97 19.19
N GLN A 103 -6.68 -5.15 19.90
CA GLN A 103 -6.08 -4.09 20.73
C GLN A 103 -5.54 -2.94 19.88
N ALA A 104 -4.97 -3.23 18.71
CA ALA A 104 -4.53 -2.19 17.78
C ALA A 104 -5.72 -1.37 17.26
N ILE A 105 -6.86 -2.00 17.00
CA ILE A 105 -8.12 -1.32 16.64
C ILE A 105 -8.66 -0.51 17.82
N ASP A 106 -8.61 -1.06 19.03
CA ASP A 106 -9.06 -0.36 20.24
C ASP A 106 -8.23 0.89 20.47
N ALA A 107 -6.91 0.84 20.27
CA ALA A 107 -6.06 2.03 20.36
C ALA A 107 -6.51 3.13 19.39
N LEU A 108 -6.87 2.80 18.15
CA LEU A 108 -7.41 3.79 17.20
C LEU A 108 -8.70 4.45 17.70
N TYR A 109 -9.55 3.68 18.36
CA TYR A 109 -10.80 4.21 18.92
C TYR A 109 -10.54 5.10 20.14
N HIS A 110 -9.65 4.69 21.05
CA HIS A 110 -9.28 5.50 22.21
C HIS A 110 -8.62 6.83 21.80
N GLU A 111 -7.89 6.85 20.68
CA GLU A 111 -7.27 8.04 20.11
C GLU A 111 -8.21 8.89 19.24
N ASP A 112 -9.53 8.63 19.25
CA ASP A 112 -10.55 9.32 18.44
C ASP A 112 -10.23 9.35 16.93
N LEU A 113 -9.56 8.32 16.43
CA LEU A 113 -9.23 8.19 15.00
C LEU A 113 -10.33 7.48 14.22
N ILE A 114 -11.12 6.65 14.90
CA ILE A 114 -12.23 5.90 14.31
C ILE A 114 -13.46 6.01 15.20
N SER A 115 -14.65 5.93 14.59
CA SER A 115 -15.91 5.89 15.36
C SER A 115 -16.19 4.51 15.94
N GLN A 116 -17.13 4.44 16.88
CA GLN A 116 -17.58 3.17 17.48
C GLN A 116 -18.05 2.16 16.42
N TRP A 117 -18.84 2.61 15.44
CA TRP A 117 -19.30 1.73 14.35
C TRP A 117 -18.13 1.18 13.54
N GLN A 118 -17.10 1.99 13.28
CA GLN A 118 -15.92 1.55 12.53
C GLN A 118 -15.08 0.55 13.34
N ARG A 119 -14.97 0.77 14.65
CA ARG A 119 -14.34 -0.18 15.59
C ARG A 119 -15.05 -1.52 15.52
N ASP A 120 -16.37 -1.54 15.70
CA ASP A 120 -17.15 -2.78 15.73
C ASP A 120 -17.09 -3.51 14.38
N ALA A 121 -17.15 -2.77 13.27
CA ALA A 121 -16.99 -3.32 11.93
C ALA A 121 -15.60 -3.93 11.71
N ALA A 122 -14.54 -3.27 12.19
CA ALA A 122 -13.18 -3.79 12.09
C ALA A 122 -12.95 -5.02 12.98
N HIS A 123 -13.54 -5.06 14.19
CA HIS A 123 -13.53 -6.23 15.07
C HIS A 123 -14.18 -7.45 14.40
N ALA A 124 -15.26 -7.25 13.65
CA ALA A 124 -15.93 -8.33 12.91
C ALA A 124 -15.10 -8.89 11.74
N SER A 125 -14.12 -8.13 11.24
CA SER A 125 -13.29 -8.48 10.08
C SER A 125 -11.80 -8.61 10.40
N LEU A 126 -11.46 -8.89 11.66
CA LEU A 126 -10.07 -9.04 12.10
C LEU A 126 -9.36 -10.18 11.34
N PRO A 127 -8.16 -9.93 10.81
CA PRO A 127 -7.38 -10.98 10.16
C PRO A 127 -6.96 -12.04 11.19
N ALA A 128 -7.02 -13.30 10.77
CA ALA A 128 -6.66 -14.47 11.56
C ALA A 128 -5.32 -15.10 11.14
N ASP A 129 -4.68 -14.55 10.11
CA ASP A 129 -3.52 -15.12 9.41
C ASP A 129 -2.28 -14.21 9.48
N ARG A 130 -2.42 -12.99 10.00
CA ARG A 130 -1.35 -12.00 10.12
C ARG A 130 -1.61 -11.07 11.29
N LEU A 131 -0.54 -10.48 11.80
CA LEU A 131 -0.59 -9.52 12.88
C LEU A 131 -0.74 -8.09 12.35
N LEU A 132 -1.61 -7.31 12.99
CA LEU A 132 -1.64 -5.86 12.94
C LEU A 132 -0.72 -5.38 14.06
N ALA A 133 0.58 -5.46 13.82
CA ALA A 133 1.64 -5.24 14.82
C ALA A 133 1.61 -3.85 15.48
N SER A 134 0.84 -2.91 14.94
CA SER A 134 0.67 -1.58 15.47
C SER A 134 -0.69 -0.98 15.10
N PRO A 135 -1.14 0.09 15.81
CA PRO A 135 -2.30 0.88 15.39
C PRO A 135 -2.12 1.47 13.98
N ILE A 136 -0.88 1.74 13.55
CA ILE A 136 -0.57 2.17 12.19
C ILE A 136 -1.00 1.10 11.17
N ASP A 137 -0.60 -0.15 11.40
CA ASP A 137 -0.95 -1.26 10.50
C ASP A 137 -2.47 -1.52 10.52
N ALA A 138 -3.10 -1.38 11.67
CA ALA A 138 -4.55 -1.50 11.81
C ALA A 138 -5.31 -0.42 11.02
N LEU A 139 -4.88 0.84 11.10
CA LEU A 139 -5.48 1.95 10.36
C LEU A 139 -5.37 1.73 8.84
N ARG A 140 -4.23 1.22 8.41
CA ARG A 140 -3.99 0.87 7.00
C ARG A 140 -4.82 -0.31 6.55
N ASP A 141 -5.00 -1.31 7.41
CA ASP A 141 -5.85 -2.43 7.08
C ASP A 141 -7.31 -2.00 6.94
N MET A 142 -7.81 -1.11 7.80
CA MET A 142 -9.14 -0.52 7.66
C MET A 142 -9.32 0.26 6.35
N LEU A 143 -8.28 0.98 5.90
CA LEU A 143 -8.27 1.63 4.58
C LEU A 143 -8.33 0.63 3.43
N ARG A 144 -7.60 -0.49 3.56
CA ARG A 144 -7.55 -1.55 2.56
C ARG A 144 -8.87 -2.32 2.48
N GLN A 145 -9.52 -2.53 3.62
CA GLN A 145 -10.83 -3.20 3.72
C GLN A 145 -12.00 -2.27 3.37
N GLY A 146 -11.79 -0.95 3.40
CA GLY A 146 -12.82 0.05 3.11
C GLY A 146 -13.70 0.44 4.31
N THR A 147 -13.41 -0.07 5.52
CA THR A 147 -14.04 0.37 6.78
C THR A 147 -13.68 1.82 7.14
N LEU A 148 -12.54 2.31 6.65
CA LEU A 148 -12.19 3.73 6.64
C LEU A 148 -11.98 4.17 5.18
N THR A 149 -12.68 5.22 4.76
CA THR A 149 -12.53 5.75 3.40
C THR A 149 -11.29 6.64 3.28
N ALA A 150 -10.76 6.77 2.07
CA ALA A 150 -9.65 7.69 1.79
C ALA A 150 -9.99 9.14 2.16
N GLN A 151 -11.23 9.57 1.95
CA GLN A 151 -11.68 10.92 2.31
C GLN A 151 -11.67 11.13 3.84
N GLN A 152 -12.17 10.15 4.61
CA GLN A 152 -12.11 10.21 6.07
C GLN A 152 -10.67 10.23 6.58
N PHE A 153 -9.79 9.45 5.98
CA PHE A 153 -8.37 9.46 6.34
C PHE A 153 -7.69 10.81 6.05
N GLU A 154 -8.01 11.47 4.94
CA GLU A 154 -7.51 12.81 4.66
C GLU A 154 -8.02 13.87 5.66
N LEU A 155 -9.24 13.71 6.19
CA LEU A 155 -9.75 14.55 7.27
C LEU A 155 -8.94 14.34 8.57
N LEU A 156 -8.58 13.11 8.90
CA LEU A 156 -7.70 12.82 10.04
C LEU A 156 -6.31 13.45 9.85
N ARG A 157 -5.77 13.39 8.64
CA ARG A 157 -4.44 13.96 8.30
C ARG A 157 -4.40 15.48 8.36
N THR A 158 -5.51 16.13 8.08
CA THR A 158 -5.62 17.60 8.08
C THR A 158 -6.14 18.17 9.40
N ARG A 159 -6.54 17.30 10.35
CA ARG A 159 -7.02 17.69 11.67
C ARG A 159 -5.90 18.40 12.43
N GLN A 160 -6.12 19.69 12.72
CA GLN A 160 -5.19 20.48 13.53
C GLN A 160 -5.26 20.13 15.02
N HIS A 161 -6.34 19.50 15.48
CA HIS A 161 -6.58 19.17 16.89
C HIS A 161 -6.71 17.65 17.03
N GLY A 162 -5.97 17.06 17.97
CA GLY A 162 -5.87 15.62 18.22
C GLY A 162 -4.71 15.32 19.16
N SER A 163 -4.68 14.12 19.74
CA SER A 163 -3.56 13.64 20.55
C SER A 163 -2.26 13.55 19.74
N GLU A 164 -1.12 13.67 20.41
CA GLU A 164 0.19 13.49 19.77
C GLU A 164 0.33 12.08 19.20
N LEU A 165 -0.09 11.07 19.96
CA LEU A 165 -0.11 9.67 19.52
C LEU A 165 -0.98 9.49 18.27
N GLY A 166 -2.19 10.07 18.25
CA GLY A 166 -3.07 10.03 17.09
C GLY A 166 -2.42 10.62 15.83
N ARG A 167 -1.70 11.74 15.97
CA ARG A 167 -0.92 12.34 14.86
C ARG A 167 0.20 11.41 14.40
N ILE A 168 0.97 10.84 15.32
CA ILE A 168 2.06 9.89 15.00
C ILE A 168 1.52 8.69 14.22
N ILE A 169 0.36 8.15 14.63
CA ILE A 169 -0.29 7.02 13.97
C ILE A 169 -0.70 7.40 12.53
N VAL A 170 -1.41 8.52 12.35
CA VAL A 170 -1.88 8.97 11.03
C VAL A 170 -0.70 9.29 10.09
N ASP A 171 0.32 9.99 10.58
CA ASP A 171 1.53 10.30 9.82
C ASP A 171 2.36 9.06 9.51
N GLY A 172 2.42 8.10 10.44
CA GLY A 172 3.03 6.79 10.24
C GLY A 172 2.35 6.03 9.10
N ALA A 173 1.02 5.95 9.15
CA ALA A 173 0.22 5.29 8.12
C ALA A 173 0.41 5.94 6.73
N ALA A 174 0.44 7.28 6.68
CA ALA A 174 0.67 8.03 5.45
C ALA A 174 2.10 7.80 4.89
N ARG A 175 3.12 7.77 5.75
CA ARG A 175 4.51 7.50 5.34
C ARG A 175 4.69 6.09 4.80
N GLN A 176 4.12 5.09 5.46
CA GLN A 176 4.21 3.69 5.03
C GLN A 176 3.49 3.45 3.71
N ALA A 177 2.30 4.07 3.51
CA ALA A 177 1.59 4.04 2.23
C ALA A 177 2.41 4.63 1.08
N ARG A 178 3.26 5.62 1.34
CA ARG A 178 4.18 6.16 0.32
C ARG A 178 5.35 5.24 0.02
N ARG A 179 5.88 4.53 1.02
CA ARG A 179 6.99 3.58 0.86
C ARG A 179 6.58 2.34 0.08
N GLU A 180 5.37 1.85 0.33
CA GLU A 180 4.82 0.68 -0.35
C GLU A 180 4.33 0.94 -1.77
N ARG A 181 4.22 2.20 -2.21
CA ARG A 181 4.03 2.49 -3.63
C ARG A 181 5.33 2.14 -4.34
N PRO A 182 5.38 1.03 -5.09
CA PRO A 182 6.60 0.62 -5.74
C PRO A 182 6.97 1.68 -6.80
N ALA A 183 8.26 1.90 -7.03
CA ALA A 183 8.74 2.93 -7.95
C ALA A 183 8.17 2.80 -9.38
N TYR A 184 7.72 1.60 -9.76
CA TYR A 184 7.04 1.33 -11.03
C TYR A 184 5.60 1.86 -11.10
N ALA A 185 4.96 2.25 -10.00
CA ALA A 185 3.60 2.78 -9.98
C ALA A 185 3.55 4.33 -10.08
N ARG A 186 4.66 4.98 -10.46
CA ARG A 186 4.65 6.42 -10.74
C ARG A 186 4.10 6.62 -12.16
N PRO A 187 2.96 7.30 -12.35
CA PRO A 187 2.40 7.52 -13.69
C PRO A 187 3.40 8.23 -14.62
N ALA A 188 4.28 9.07 -14.05
CA ALA A 188 5.34 9.75 -14.78
C ALA A 188 6.35 8.80 -15.46
N THR A 189 6.68 7.64 -14.88
CA THR A 189 7.66 6.72 -15.47
C THR A 189 7.06 5.90 -16.62
N TRP A 190 5.78 5.55 -16.55
CA TRP A 190 5.06 4.92 -17.67
C TRP A 190 4.84 5.87 -18.84
N VAL A 191 4.49 7.12 -18.55
CA VAL A 191 4.35 8.15 -19.60
C VAL A 191 5.69 8.38 -20.29
N MET A 192 6.80 8.46 -19.54
CA MET A 192 8.15 8.53 -20.10
C MET A 192 8.49 7.29 -20.94
N ALA A 193 8.22 6.08 -20.44
CA ALA A 193 8.47 4.85 -21.17
C ALA A 193 7.65 4.76 -22.46
N ALA A 194 6.38 5.13 -22.42
CA ALA A 194 5.50 5.19 -23.60
C ALA A 194 6.00 6.23 -24.62
N LEU A 195 6.45 7.40 -24.17
CA LEU A 195 7.07 8.42 -25.02
C LEU A 195 8.36 7.92 -25.67
N LEU A 196 9.19 7.19 -24.92
CA LEU A 196 10.45 6.61 -25.42
C LEU A 196 10.18 5.54 -26.48
N VAL A 197 9.20 4.67 -26.25
CA VAL A 197 8.76 3.66 -27.23
C VAL A 197 8.17 4.32 -28.48
N LEU A 198 7.38 5.40 -28.32
CA LEU A 198 6.82 6.16 -29.44
C LEU A 198 7.92 6.84 -30.27
N LEU A 199 8.91 7.44 -29.60
CA LEU A 199 10.10 8.03 -30.24
C LEU A 199 10.93 6.97 -30.99
N LEU A 200 11.15 5.79 -30.39
CA LEU A 200 11.83 4.69 -31.07
C LEU A 200 11.04 4.18 -32.28
N ALA A 201 9.71 4.08 -32.18
CA ALA A 201 8.87 3.66 -33.30
C ALA A 201 8.91 4.66 -34.46
N PHE A 202 8.94 5.97 -34.17
CA PHE A 202 9.10 7.00 -35.19
C PHE A 202 10.50 7.00 -35.82
N ALA A 203 11.55 6.83 -35.01
CA ALA A 203 12.92 6.72 -35.52
C ALA A 203 13.12 5.45 -36.38
N GLY A 204 12.54 4.32 -35.97
CA GLY A 204 12.57 3.06 -36.73
C GLY A 204 11.86 3.17 -38.08
N ARG A 205 10.72 3.87 -38.15
CA ARG A 205 10.01 4.11 -39.41
C ARG A 205 10.82 4.95 -40.40
N ALA A 206 11.59 5.92 -39.93
CA ALA A 206 12.45 6.76 -40.78
C ALA A 206 13.65 5.98 -41.38
N ILE A 207 14.13 4.95 -40.67
CA ILE A 207 15.24 4.11 -41.13
C ILE A 207 14.74 3.07 -42.16
N VAL A 208 13.58 2.46 -41.91
CA VAL A 208 12.97 1.49 -42.84
C VAL A 208 12.51 2.17 -44.14
N ALA A 209 12.03 3.42 -44.09
CA ALA A 209 11.69 4.19 -45.29
C ALA A 209 12.91 4.55 -46.16
N ARG A 210 14.13 4.55 -45.59
CA ARG A 210 15.38 4.75 -46.34
C ARG A 210 15.96 3.47 -46.95
N GLN A 211 15.41 2.29 -46.61
CA GLN A 211 15.87 1.00 -47.10
C GLN A 211 14.97 0.39 -48.18
N ALA A 212 14.12 1.17 -48.84
CA ALA A 212 13.44 0.70 -50.04
C ALA A 212 14.48 0.43 -51.15
N PRO A 213 14.61 -0.82 -51.65
CA PRO A 213 15.52 -1.11 -52.75
C PRO A 213 14.97 -0.49 -54.04
N ALA A 214 15.81 0.24 -54.75
CA ALA A 214 15.51 0.78 -56.07
C ALA A 214 15.12 -0.36 -57.03
N PRO A 215 14.07 -0.21 -57.86
CA PRO A 215 13.70 -1.26 -58.79
C PRO A 215 14.76 -1.38 -59.89
N ALA A 216 15.12 -2.62 -60.19
CA ALA A 216 16.06 -3.00 -61.22
C ALA A 216 15.65 -2.43 -62.60
N ALA A 217 16.62 -1.86 -63.30
CA ALA A 217 16.48 -1.38 -64.66
C ALA A 217 16.19 -2.54 -65.62
N ALA A 218 15.15 -2.39 -66.45
CA ALA A 218 14.95 -3.17 -67.67
C ALA A 218 15.41 -2.34 -68.88
N PRO A 219 16.02 -2.96 -69.92
CA PRO A 219 16.75 -2.25 -70.96
C PRO A 219 15.85 -1.65 -72.04
N ALA A 220 16.40 -0.61 -72.67
CA ALA A 220 15.79 0.28 -73.64
C ALA A 220 15.42 -0.35 -74.99
N THR A 221 14.24 0.04 -75.49
CA THR A 221 13.90 0.41 -76.88
C THR A 221 12.63 1.27 -76.72
N GLY A 222 12.35 2.39 -77.38
CA GLY A 222 12.91 3.21 -78.43
C GLY A 222 11.76 4.17 -78.80
N GLN A 223 12.09 5.37 -79.26
CA GLN A 223 11.18 6.40 -79.82
C GLN A 223 10.46 7.36 -78.85
N GLY A 224 10.89 8.62 -78.91
CA GLY A 224 9.98 9.69 -79.30
C GLY A 224 9.62 10.73 -78.24
N VAL A 225 9.95 11.99 -78.57
CA VAL A 225 9.39 13.27 -78.10
C VAL A 225 10.17 14.01 -77.00
N GLU A 226 10.63 15.20 -77.40
CA GLU A 226 11.39 16.20 -76.67
C GLU A 226 10.57 17.00 -75.64
N ARG A 227 11.33 17.63 -74.73
CA ARG A 227 11.07 18.64 -73.67
C ARG A 227 10.10 19.76 -74.08
N PRO A 228 9.24 20.34 -73.20
CA PRO A 228 9.69 21.38 -72.25
C PRO A 228 8.78 21.71 -71.02
N ASP A 229 8.01 20.79 -70.41
CA ASP A 229 6.92 21.23 -69.49
C ASP A 229 7.26 21.41 -68.00
N LEU A 230 8.48 21.04 -67.56
CA LEU A 230 8.86 21.10 -66.14
C LEU A 230 9.55 22.41 -65.73
N GLN A 231 10.11 23.17 -66.68
CA GLN A 231 10.67 24.50 -66.40
C GLN A 231 9.58 25.57 -66.18
N GLN A 232 8.39 25.37 -66.75
CA GLN A 232 7.27 26.31 -66.66
C GLN A 232 6.57 26.28 -65.28
N ARG A 233 6.63 25.16 -64.55
CA ARG A 233 6.09 25.04 -63.18
C ARG A 233 7.00 25.60 -62.09
N ALA A 234 8.31 25.72 -62.35
CA ALA A 234 9.24 26.35 -61.42
C ALA A 234 9.16 27.89 -61.45
N ALA A 235 8.77 28.48 -62.58
CA ALA A 235 8.53 29.92 -62.70
C ALA A 235 7.19 30.37 -62.07
N GLN A 236 6.17 29.50 -62.06
CA GLN A 236 4.85 29.82 -61.51
C GLN A 236 4.76 29.77 -59.97
N ALA A 237 5.63 28.99 -59.30
CA ALA A 237 5.64 28.88 -57.84
C ALA A 237 6.42 30.02 -57.13
N VAL A 238 7.30 30.72 -57.86
CA VAL A 238 8.07 31.87 -57.33
C VAL A 238 7.30 33.19 -57.44
N GLU A 239 6.35 33.29 -58.38
CA GLU A 239 5.50 34.48 -58.55
C GLU A 239 4.32 34.51 -57.54
N SER A 240 3.86 33.36 -57.03
CA SER A 240 2.77 33.30 -56.04
C SER A 240 3.16 33.66 -54.60
N ALA A 241 4.45 33.92 -54.34
CA ALA A 241 4.95 34.30 -53.01
C ALA A 241 5.18 35.82 -52.86
N ARG A 242 4.76 36.64 -53.83
CA ARG A 242 5.11 38.07 -53.88
C ARG A 242 3.92 39.03 -54.03
N VAL A 243 2.76 38.70 -53.46
CA VAL A 243 1.67 39.67 -53.29
C VAL A 243 1.25 39.76 -51.82
N PRO A 244 1.42 40.93 -51.17
CA PRO A 244 0.99 41.18 -49.79
C PRO A 244 -0.49 41.59 -49.74
N GLY A 245 -1.20 41.11 -48.72
CA GLY A 245 -2.50 41.66 -48.28
C GLY A 245 -3.75 40.96 -48.80
N ALA A 246 -4.24 39.97 -48.06
CA ALA A 246 -5.67 39.66 -47.98
C ALA A 246 -5.93 39.09 -46.59
N GLY A 247 -6.46 39.95 -45.71
CA GLY A 247 -6.89 39.56 -44.38
C GLY A 247 -8.13 38.67 -44.45
N THR A 248 -8.19 37.70 -43.54
CA THR A 248 -9.45 37.14 -43.08
C THR A 248 -9.41 37.09 -41.57
N ASP A 249 -10.30 37.90 -41.00
CA ASP A 249 -10.68 37.96 -39.59
C ASP A 249 -10.79 36.57 -38.96
N LEU A 250 -10.05 36.36 -37.89
CA LEU A 250 -10.40 35.38 -36.86
C LEU A 250 -10.64 36.18 -35.58
N SER A 251 -11.92 36.48 -35.37
CA SER A 251 -12.47 37.16 -34.20
C SER A 251 -12.20 36.32 -32.95
N ILE A 252 -11.35 36.85 -32.09
CA ILE A 252 -11.07 36.34 -30.76
C ILE A 252 -12.18 36.85 -29.83
N THR A 253 -13.09 35.99 -29.40
CA THR A 253 -14.00 36.31 -28.28
C THR A 253 -13.27 36.08 -26.97
N VAL A 254 -12.72 37.16 -26.40
CA VAL A 254 -12.29 37.23 -25.00
C VAL A 254 -13.52 37.50 -24.14
N VAL A 255 -13.94 36.52 -23.33
CA VAL A 255 -14.88 36.78 -22.23
C VAL A 255 -14.04 37.26 -21.05
N GLN A 256 -13.93 38.57 -20.92
CA GLN A 256 -13.58 39.26 -19.68
C GLN A 256 -14.85 39.99 -19.23
N ASP A 257 -15.49 39.50 -18.17
CA ASP A 257 -16.36 40.36 -17.37
C ASP A 257 -15.66 40.62 -16.05
N GLY A 258 -15.23 41.87 -15.91
CA GLY A 258 -14.60 42.43 -14.74
C GLY A 258 -15.62 42.84 -13.68
N ALA A 259 -15.13 42.81 -12.45
CA ALA A 259 -15.81 43.18 -11.23
C ALA A 259 -16.38 44.60 -11.19
N THR A 260 -17.42 44.77 -10.35
CA THR A 260 -17.61 45.75 -9.25
C THR A 260 -19.12 46.03 -9.10
N ALA A 261 -19.70 46.50 -8.01
CA ALA A 261 -19.50 46.46 -6.57
C ALA A 261 -20.78 47.12 -5.97
N LEU A 262 -21.04 46.82 -4.68
CA LEU A 262 -21.77 47.64 -3.70
C LEU A 262 -23.31 47.71 -3.67
N ALA A 263 -23.79 47.27 -2.50
CA ALA A 263 -24.73 47.93 -1.58
C ALA A 263 -26.24 47.86 -1.87
N ARG A 264 -26.94 47.02 -1.08
CA ARG A 264 -27.74 47.53 0.05
C ARG A 264 -27.99 46.45 1.09
#